data_AF-A0A084VD18-F1
#
_entry.id   AF-A0A084VD18-F1
#
_cell.length_a   1.000
_cell.length_b   1.000
_cell.length_c   1.000
_cell.angle_alpha   90.00
_cell.angle_beta   90.00
_cell.angle_gamma   90.00
#
_symmetry.space_group_name_H-M   'P 1'
#
loop_
_entity.id
_entity.type
_entity.pdbx_description
1 polymer ?
#
loop_
_entity_poly.entity_id
_entity_poly.type
_entity_poly.pdbx_seq_one_letter_code
_entity_poly.pdbx_strand_id
1 'polypeptide(L)'
;MSARFVLSNSLSHRIVRNFYARHGGNLRLECRKSSTNAREFPLEGVKILDLTRIVAGPYCTMVLGDLGAEVYKIERPYAGDESRKWGPPFMPNSTDSVYFMAANRNKKSVCVNLKTGREIIYELAQKCDVLVENYVPGKLDGLGLGYETLKTIAPSLVYCSITGFGSEGPYRSKPGYDVIAASMGGLLHITGSEDGPPAKVGIAITDIATGLYAHGAILAALLQRYRTGRGQKIDVNLFSTQVACLINVASNYLNANKEAKRWGTAHESIVPYEAFETQTGYITLGCGSDAQFVSLCQLLGVAELAQDARFVNNRTRVDHRNELITILSAILKRKTSSEWMEIFKDASFPVGPINSMREVFQDSHIKAIGLVKTLPHSTAGEVKLVGPPVVYSEARNEEPPVLRLRLQKPRNDKKVQWTNGTVDNEHMNKKKSKCCCIYVKPRAFGESSSESEDECENCFGHVELKKKNQKKPPPADGDGDGGENDNSDGVDGPMPTGDAGPQCCKSEN
;
A
#
# COMPACT_ATOMS: atom_id res chain seq x y z
N MET A 1 47.84 15.72 -18.90
CA MET A 1 48.65 14.85 -18.02
C MET A 1 47.71 13.86 -17.35
N SER A 2 47.82 12.59 -17.72
CA SER A 2 46.98 11.48 -17.26
C SER A 2 47.76 10.69 -16.21
N ALA A 3 47.17 10.46 -15.03
CA ALA A 3 47.73 9.59 -14.00
C ALA A 3 46.72 8.48 -13.69
N ARG A 4 47.05 7.25 -14.13
CA ARG A 4 46.43 6.00 -13.65
C ARG A 4 47.32 5.41 -12.57
N PHE A 5 46.78 5.28 -11.36
CA PHE A 5 47.37 4.48 -10.29
C PHE A 5 47.00 3.01 -10.50
N VAL A 6 48.02 2.15 -10.57
CA VAL A 6 47.91 0.68 -10.57
C VAL A 6 48.14 0.21 -9.14
N LEU A 7 47.15 -0.43 -8.51
CA LEU A 7 47.34 -1.19 -7.27
C LEU A 7 47.35 -2.68 -7.60
N SER A 8 48.47 -3.33 -7.23
CA SER A 8 48.86 -4.68 -7.63
C SER A 8 48.29 -5.77 -6.72
N ASN A 9 47.87 -6.87 -7.35
CA ASN A 9 47.20 -8.07 -6.83
C ASN A 9 48.10 -9.05 -6.03
N SER A 10 49.09 -8.57 -5.26
CA SER A 10 50.17 -9.43 -4.73
C SER A 10 50.03 -9.89 -3.27
N LEU A 11 49.03 -9.42 -2.51
CA LEU A 11 48.94 -9.75 -1.07
C LEU A 11 48.23 -11.07 -0.74
N SER A 12 47.38 -11.60 -1.63
CA SER A 12 46.50 -12.74 -1.28
C SER A 12 47.18 -14.13 -1.37
N HIS A 13 48.23 -14.27 -2.20
CA HIS A 13 48.85 -15.59 -2.44
C HIS A 13 49.83 -16.07 -1.36
N ARG A 14 50.43 -15.16 -0.57
CA ARG A 14 51.42 -15.54 0.47
C ARG A 14 50.77 -16.04 1.76
N ILE A 15 49.57 -15.56 2.10
CA ILE A 15 48.87 -15.92 3.34
C ILE A 15 48.26 -17.34 3.24
N VAL A 16 47.75 -17.69 2.06
CA VAL A 16 47.13 -19.01 1.84
C VAL A 16 48.18 -20.13 1.79
N ARG A 17 49.39 -19.87 1.26
CA ARG A 17 50.43 -20.89 1.09
C ARG A 17 51.09 -21.33 2.41
N ASN A 18 51.17 -20.43 3.39
CA ASN A 18 51.79 -20.73 4.69
C ASN A 18 50.88 -21.49 5.67
N PHE A 19 49.57 -21.53 5.45
CA PHE A 19 48.65 -22.33 6.27
C PHE A 19 48.62 -23.80 5.84
N TYR A 20 48.83 -24.08 4.54
CA TYR A 20 48.79 -25.43 3.96
C TYR A 20 50.00 -26.32 4.28
N ALA A 21 51.13 -25.76 4.72
CA ALA A 21 52.36 -26.52 4.97
C ALA A 21 52.43 -27.17 6.37
N ARG A 22 51.46 -26.94 7.27
CA ARG A 22 51.55 -27.39 8.68
C ARG A 22 50.60 -28.51 9.11
N HIS A 23 49.64 -28.93 8.29
CA HIS A 23 48.67 -29.96 8.67
C HIS A 23 48.45 -30.95 7.52
N GLY A 24 49.27 -32.00 7.48
CA GLY A 24 49.20 -33.09 6.50
C GLY A 24 47.95 -33.95 6.65
N GLY A 25 46.83 -33.50 6.09
CA GLY A 25 45.59 -34.25 5.98
C GLY A 25 44.94 -34.04 4.61
N ASN A 26 44.65 -35.14 3.92
CA ASN A 26 43.94 -35.15 2.63
C ASN A 26 42.55 -34.50 2.75
N LEU A 27 42.43 -33.22 2.41
CA LEU A 27 41.16 -32.64 1.98
C LEU A 27 41.16 -32.53 0.45
N ARG A 28 40.52 -33.50 -0.22
CA ARG A 28 40.05 -33.30 -1.59
C ARG A 28 38.95 -32.23 -1.54
N LEU A 29 39.31 -30.99 -1.89
CA LEU A 29 38.36 -30.01 -2.41
C LEU A 29 37.87 -30.55 -3.75
N GLU A 30 36.83 -31.37 -3.73
CA GLU A 30 36.00 -31.57 -4.91
C GLU A 30 35.33 -30.23 -5.21
N CYS A 31 35.99 -29.45 -6.08
CA CYS A 31 35.35 -28.40 -6.82
C CYS A 31 34.28 -29.09 -7.69
N ARG A 32 33.07 -29.24 -7.13
CA ARG A 32 31.88 -29.45 -7.96
C ARG A 32 31.89 -28.30 -8.94
N LYS A 33 32.19 -28.60 -10.21
CA LYS A 33 31.83 -27.72 -11.32
C LYS A 33 30.33 -27.51 -11.21
N SER A 34 29.93 -26.42 -10.57
CA SER A 34 28.56 -25.94 -10.63
C SER A 34 28.27 -25.77 -12.10
N SER A 35 27.30 -26.54 -12.60
CA SER A 35 26.71 -26.30 -13.90
C SER A 35 26.45 -24.80 -14.05
N THR A 36 26.83 -24.25 -15.20
CA THR A 36 26.69 -22.85 -15.62
C THR A 36 25.22 -22.45 -15.82
N ASN A 37 24.38 -22.65 -14.80
CA ASN A 37 23.15 -21.91 -14.60
C ASN A 37 23.37 -21.09 -13.33
N ALA A 38 24.09 -19.97 -13.47
CA ALA A 38 24.08 -18.96 -12.42
C ALA A 38 22.62 -18.57 -12.19
N ARG A 39 22.15 -18.70 -10.95
CA ARG A 39 20.77 -18.33 -10.58
C ARG A 39 20.53 -16.89 -10.99
N GLU A 40 19.57 -16.68 -11.88
CA GLU A 40 19.39 -15.40 -12.57
C GLU A 40 18.79 -14.35 -11.63
N PHE A 41 18.11 -14.78 -10.56
CA PHE A 41 17.42 -13.93 -9.60
C PHE A 41 17.90 -14.15 -8.15
N PRO A 42 18.01 -13.10 -7.31
CA PRO A 42 18.53 -13.20 -5.95
C PRO A 42 17.79 -14.17 -5.02
N LEU A 43 16.47 -14.29 -5.17
CA LEU A 43 15.60 -15.16 -4.35
C LEU A 43 15.09 -16.37 -5.12
N GLU A 44 15.76 -16.75 -6.22
CA GLU A 44 15.39 -17.96 -6.95
C GLU A 44 15.43 -19.19 -6.03
N GLY A 45 14.31 -19.91 -6.00
CA GLY A 45 14.10 -21.08 -5.16
C GLY A 45 13.48 -20.78 -3.79
N VAL A 46 13.32 -19.52 -3.40
CA VAL A 46 12.58 -19.12 -2.19
C VAL A 46 11.08 -19.16 -2.47
N LYS A 47 10.31 -19.80 -1.59
CA LYS A 47 8.84 -19.89 -1.67
C LYS A 47 8.17 -19.11 -0.55
N ILE A 48 7.17 -18.31 -0.91
CA ILE A 48 6.45 -17.43 0.02
C ILE A 48 4.98 -17.80 0.05
N LEU A 49 4.46 -18.06 1.24
CA LEU A 49 3.05 -18.19 1.52
C LEU A 49 2.49 -16.83 1.96
N ASP A 50 1.79 -16.15 1.05
CA ASP A 50 1.25 -14.81 1.25
C ASP A 50 -0.22 -14.89 1.70
N LEU A 51 -0.46 -14.76 3.00
CA LEU A 51 -1.80 -14.66 3.60
C LEU A 51 -2.25 -13.20 3.75
N THR A 52 -1.52 -12.26 3.15
CA THR A 52 -1.73 -10.83 3.36
C THR A 52 -2.83 -10.26 2.47
N ARG A 53 -3.38 -9.12 2.91
CA ARG A 53 -4.42 -8.36 2.24
C ARG A 53 -4.04 -6.88 2.14
N ILE A 54 -4.69 -6.14 1.24
CA ILE A 54 -4.60 -4.67 1.16
C ILE A 54 -3.25 -4.18 0.61
N VAL A 55 -2.35 -3.58 1.41
CA VAL A 55 -1.15 -2.87 0.89
C VAL A 55 0.15 -3.33 1.55
N ALA A 56 0.35 -3.13 2.87
CA ALA A 56 1.67 -3.30 3.49
C ALA A 56 2.26 -4.72 3.26
N GLY A 57 1.47 -5.75 3.56
CA GLY A 57 1.83 -7.14 3.30
C GLY A 57 1.96 -7.45 1.81
N PRO A 58 0.96 -7.11 0.97
CA PRO A 58 1.07 -7.34 -0.45
C PRO A 58 2.27 -6.66 -1.12
N TYR A 59 2.62 -5.44 -0.70
CA TYR A 59 3.78 -4.71 -1.19
C TYR A 59 5.08 -5.41 -0.79
N CYS A 60 5.20 -5.86 0.46
CA CYS A 60 6.35 -6.66 0.92
C CYS A 60 6.56 -7.92 0.06
N THR A 61 5.53 -8.74 -0.10
CA THR A 61 5.63 -10.00 -0.85
C THR A 61 5.78 -9.77 -2.35
N MET A 62 5.24 -8.66 -2.89
CA MET A 62 5.48 -8.25 -4.28
C MET A 62 6.95 -7.91 -4.52
N VAL A 63 7.58 -7.12 -3.65
CA VAL A 63 9.01 -6.78 -3.79
C VAL A 63 9.88 -8.02 -3.66
N LEU A 64 9.54 -8.98 -2.80
CA LEU A 64 10.24 -10.28 -2.74
C LEU A 64 10.03 -11.10 -4.03
N GLY A 65 8.82 -11.07 -4.60
CA GLY A 65 8.52 -11.67 -5.90
C GLY A 65 9.28 -11.03 -7.05
N ASP A 66 9.48 -9.71 -7.03
CA ASP A 66 10.33 -9.00 -8.00
C ASP A 66 11.79 -9.50 -7.93
N LEU A 67 12.24 -10.05 -6.80
CA LEU A 67 13.58 -10.66 -6.66
C LEU A 67 13.63 -12.16 -7.04
N GLY A 68 12.54 -12.70 -7.61
CA GLY A 68 12.46 -14.09 -8.08
C GLY A 68 11.92 -15.10 -7.06
N ALA A 69 11.36 -14.64 -5.93
CA ALA A 69 10.68 -15.55 -5.00
C ALA A 69 9.34 -16.02 -5.58
N GLU A 70 9.02 -17.30 -5.40
CA GLU A 70 7.72 -17.84 -5.81
C GLU A 70 6.66 -17.53 -4.75
N VAL A 71 5.75 -16.61 -5.06
CA VAL A 71 4.74 -16.13 -4.11
C VAL A 71 3.36 -16.77 -4.35
N TYR A 72 2.86 -17.52 -3.37
CA TYR A 72 1.51 -18.07 -3.35
C TYR A 72 0.60 -17.19 -2.51
N LYS A 73 -0.22 -16.36 -3.16
CA LYS A 73 -1.21 -15.51 -2.51
C LYS A 73 -2.47 -16.30 -2.21
N ILE A 74 -2.76 -16.47 -0.93
CA ILE A 74 -3.97 -17.14 -0.46
C ILE A 74 -5.08 -16.12 -0.27
N GLU A 75 -6.17 -16.34 -0.99
CA GLU A 75 -7.31 -15.44 -0.99
C GLU A 75 -8.59 -16.12 -0.52
N ARG A 76 -9.56 -15.30 -0.08
CA ARG A 76 -10.88 -15.81 0.31
C ARG A 76 -11.63 -16.30 -0.93
N PRO A 77 -12.23 -17.50 -0.90
CA PRO A 77 -13.10 -17.96 -1.99
C PRO A 77 -14.19 -16.94 -2.31
N TYR A 78 -14.43 -16.72 -3.61
CA TYR A 78 -15.44 -15.82 -4.19
C TYR A 78 -15.26 -14.31 -3.90
N ALA A 79 -14.59 -13.94 -2.81
CA ALA A 79 -14.40 -12.54 -2.41
C ALA A 79 -13.04 -11.97 -2.83
N GLY A 80 -11.98 -12.79 -2.74
CA GLY A 80 -10.61 -12.33 -2.96
C GLY A 80 -10.06 -11.41 -1.85
N ASP A 81 -8.95 -10.77 -2.18
CA ASP A 81 -8.42 -9.58 -1.51
C ASP A 81 -9.37 -8.39 -1.67
N GLU A 82 -9.60 -7.62 -0.60
CA GLU A 82 -10.44 -6.43 -0.60
C GLU A 82 -10.02 -5.41 -1.67
N SER A 83 -8.72 -5.26 -1.90
CA SER A 83 -8.17 -4.28 -2.84
C SER A 83 -8.61 -4.54 -4.29
N ARG A 84 -9.02 -5.76 -4.65
CA ARG A 84 -9.60 -6.07 -5.98
C ARG A 84 -10.80 -5.19 -6.31
N LYS A 85 -11.54 -4.73 -5.29
CA LYS A 85 -12.75 -3.90 -5.44
C LYS A 85 -12.51 -2.41 -5.19
N TRP A 86 -11.28 -1.99 -4.88
CA TRP A 86 -10.93 -0.60 -4.59
C TRP A 86 -10.73 0.20 -5.88
N GLY A 87 -11.84 0.50 -6.55
CA GLY A 87 -11.91 1.42 -7.67
C GLY A 87 -13.03 2.45 -7.48
N PRO A 88 -13.20 3.38 -8.42
CA PRO A 88 -12.44 3.54 -9.67
C PRO A 88 -10.98 4.01 -9.45
N PRO A 89 -10.07 3.79 -10.44
CA PRO A 89 -10.29 3.11 -11.71
C PRO A 89 -10.17 1.58 -11.62
N PHE A 90 -10.88 0.90 -12.52
CA PHE A 90 -10.76 -0.55 -12.76
C PHE A 90 -9.95 -0.81 -14.03
N MET A 91 -9.29 -1.96 -14.10
CA MET A 91 -8.60 -2.38 -15.32
C MET A 91 -9.61 -2.59 -16.46
N PRO A 92 -9.33 -2.14 -17.69
CA PRO A 92 -10.15 -2.48 -18.85
C PRO A 92 -10.31 -4.00 -18.98
N ASN A 93 -11.52 -4.46 -19.30
CA ASN A 93 -11.86 -5.89 -19.50
C ASN A 93 -11.66 -6.80 -18.27
N SER A 94 -11.37 -6.25 -17.09
CA SER A 94 -11.23 -7.01 -15.85
C SER A 94 -12.10 -6.42 -14.75
N THR A 95 -12.47 -7.25 -13.77
CA THR A 95 -13.20 -6.80 -12.57
C THR A 95 -12.25 -6.34 -11.46
N ASP A 96 -10.94 -6.47 -11.67
CA ASP A 96 -9.93 -6.08 -10.69
C ASP A 96 -9.60 -4.59 -10.83
N SER A 97 -9.47 -3.92 -9.68
CA SER A 97 -9.04 -2.54 -9.61
C SER A 97 -7.59 -2.36 -10.09
N VAL A 98 -7.25 -1.14 -10.54
CA VAL A 98 -5.85 -0.78 -10.79
C VAL A 98 -5.02 -0.87 -9.50
N TYR A 99 -5.67 -0.63 -8.36
CA TYR A 99 -5.06 -0.71 -7.03
C TYR A 99 -4.53 -2.13 -6.72
N PHE A 100 -5.34 -3.16 -6.96
CA PHE A 100 -4.92 -4.55 -6.75
C PHE A 100 -3.73 -4.92 -7.65
N MET A 101 -3.77 -4.50 -8.92
CA MET A 101 -2.70 -4.76 -9.88
C MET A 101 -1.38 -4.11 -9.47
N ALA A 102 -1.43 -2.93 -8.85
CA ALA A 102 -0.24 -2.19 -8.44
C ALA A 102 0.58 -2.88 -7.34
N ALA A 103 -0.03 -3.75 -6.53
CA ALA A 103 0.60 -4.38 -5.35
C ALA A 103 0.66 -5.92 -5.39
N ASN A 104 0.29 -6.56 -6.51
CA ASN A 104 0.17 -8.03 -6.57
C ASN A 104 0.76 -8.69 -7.83
N ARG A 105 1.62 -7.99 -8.58
CA ARG A 105 2.39 -8.62 -9.66
C ARG A 105 3.32 -9.74 -9.12
N ASN A 106 3.65 -10.71 -9.97
CA ASN A 106 4.53 -11.86 -9.67
C ASN A 106 3.94 -12.88 -8.68
N LYS A 107 2.65 -12.77 -8.35
CA LYS A 107 1.97 -13.67 -7.41
C LYS A 107 1.09 -14.69 -8.10
N LYS A 108 1.08 -15.90 -7.55
CA LYS A 108 0.15 -16.98 -7.89
C LYS A 108 -1.02 -16.98 -6.93
N SER A 109 -2.21 -16.65 -7.40
CA SER A 109 -3.42 -16.59 -6.58
C SER A 109 -4.06 -17.97 -6.40
N VAL A 110 -4.42 -18.34 -5.17
CA VAL A 110 -5.17 -19.55 -4.83
C VAL A 110 -6.23 -19.21 -3.79
N CYS A 111 -7.47 -19.67 -3.99
CA CYS A 111 -8.55 -19.47 -3.04
C CYS A 111 -8.58 -20.58 -1.98
N VAL A 112 -8.39 -20.24 -0.70
CA VAL A 112 -8.52 -21.17 0.43
C VAL A 112 -9.33 -20.52 1.53
N ASN A 113 -10.37 -21.20 2.02
CA ASN A 113 -11.05 -20.79 3.25
C ASN A 113 -10.21 -21.24 4.44
N LEU A 114 -9.57 -20.30 5.14
CA LEU A 114 -8.67 -20.61 6.26
C LEU A 114 -9.35 -21.35 7.43
N LYS A 115 -10.69 -21.26 7.58
CA LYS A 115 -11.41 -21.98 8.63
C LYS A 115 -11.53 -23.48 8.34
N THR A 116 -11.76 -23.83 7.07
CA THR A 116 -12.03 -25.23 6.66
C THR A 116 -10.85 -25.86 5.92
N GLY A 117 -9.86 -25.08 5.51
CA GLY A 117 -8.72 -25.49 4.69
C GLY A 117 -7.37 -25.33 5.39
N ARG A 118 -7.33 -25.33 6.73
CA ARG A 118 -6.08 -25.16 7.49
C ARG A 118 -5.01 -26.22 7.16
N GLU A 119 -5.41 -27.46 6.85
CA GLU A 119 -4.48 -28.53 6.50
C GLU A 119 -3.70 -28.22 5.21
N ILE A 120 -4.36 -27.57 4.24
CA ILE A 120 -3.69 -27.07 3.02
C ILE A 120 -2.63 -26.03 3.39
N ILE A 121 -2.92 -25.16 4.35
CA ILE A 121 -1.96 -24.15 4.83
C ILE A 121 -0.79 -24.82 5.54
N TYR A 122 -1.00 -25.88 6.30
CA TYR A 122 0.09 -26.66 6.91
C TYR A 122 0.99 -27.31 5.87
N GLU A 123 0.41 -27.98 4.87
CA GLU A 123 1.17 -28.57 3.77
C GLU A 123 1.97 -27.52 2.98
N LEU A 124 1.39 -26.33 2.75
CA LEU A 124 2.08 -25.24 2.09
C LEU A 124 3.18 -24.66 2.98
N ALA A 125 2.95 -24.49 4.28
CA ALA A 125 3.93 -23.99 5.24
C ALA A 125 5.17 -24.90 5.33
N GLN A 126 5.00 -26.22 5.21
CA GLN A 126 6.12 -27.17 5.15
C GLN A 126 6.97 -27.04 3.87
N LYS A 127 6.37 -26.53 2.79
CA LYS A 127 7.02 -26.38 1.48
C LYS A 127 7.53 -24.97 1.21
N CYS A 128 7.10 -24.00 2.02
CA CYS A 128 7.47 -22.60 1.90
C CYS A 128 8.58 -22.21 2.88
N ASP A 129 9.32 -21.18 2.51
CA ASP A 129 10.40 -20.63 3.31
C ASP A 129 9.93 -19.51 4.22
N VAL A 130 8.94 -18.75 3.74
CA VAL A 130 8.40 -17.58 4.41
C VAL A 130 6.87 -17.66 4.40
N LEU A 131 6.24 -17.33 5.51
CA LEU A 131 4.83 -16.98 5.59
C LEU A 131 4.70 -15.52 5.97
N VAL A 132 3.88 -14.77 5.25
CA VAL A 132 3.57 -13.38 5.58
C VAL A 132 2.07 -13.23 5.81
N GLU A 133 1.69 -12.56 6.88
CA GLU A 133 0.29 -12.32 7.24
C GLU A 133 0.10 -10.93 7.86
N ASN A 134 -1.14 -10.42 7.80
CA ASN A 134 -1.47 -9.10 8.36
C ASN A 134 -2.83 -9.05 9.07
N TYR A 135 -3.14 -10.10 9.84
CA TYR A 135 -4.33 -10.12 10.69
C TYR A 135 -4.07 -9.41 12.03
N VAL A 136 -5.15 -9.01 12.70
CA VAL A 136 -5.05 -8.50 14.08
C VAL A 136 -4.40 -9.60 14.96
N PRO A 137 -3.45 -9.25 15.85
CA PRO A 137 -2.81 -10.20 16.75
C PRO A 137 -3.80 -11.15 17.43
N GLY A 138 -3.46 -12.44 17.50
CA GLY A 138 -4.33 -13.49 18.06
C GLY A 138 -5.28 -14.13 17.05
N LYS A 139 -5.58 -13.48 15.91
CA LYS A 139 -6.60 -13.98 14.99
C LYS A 139 -6.23 -15.31 14.34
N LEU A 140 -4.98 -15.44 13.86
CA LEU A 140 -4.50 -16.69 13.26
C LEU A 140 -4.19 -17.74 14.32
N ASP A 141 -3.83 -17.35 15.55
CA ASP A 141 -3.68 -18.29 16.67
C ASP A 141 -5.00 -19.03 16.92
N GLY A 142 -6.13 -18.32 16.94
CA GLY A 142 -7.47 -18.90 17.07
C GLY A 142 -7.91 -19.78 15.88
N LEU A 143 -7.19 -19.74 14.75
CA LEU A 143 -7.40 -20.63 13.60
C LEU A 143 -6.39 -21.78 13.55
N GLY A 144 -5.46 -21.87 14.52
CA GLY A 144 -4.35 -22.82 14.50
C GLY A 144 -3.29 -22.50 13.45
N LEU A 145 -3.24 -21.26 12.94
CA LEU A 145 -2.27 -20.77 11.95
C LEU A 145 -1.27 -19.77 12.56
N GLY A 146 -1.21 -19.73 13.88
CA GLY A 146 -0.29 -18.93 14.67
C GLY A 146 1.16 -19.38 14.56
N TYR A 147 2.09 -18.52 14.97
CA TYR A 147 3.53 -18.83 14.90
C TYR A 147 3.90 -20.09 15.69
N GLU A 148 3.45 -20.21 16.94
CA GLU A 148 3.80 -21.37 17.78
C GLU A 148 3.30 -22.69 17.17
N THR A 149 2.10 -22.70 16.59
CA THR A 149 1.59 -23.87 15.86
C THR A 149 2.46 -24.17 14.64
N LEU A 150 2.67 -23.19 13.75
CA LEU A 150 3.40 -23.42 12.51
C LEU A 150 4.88 -23.71 12.71
N LYS A 151 5.50 -23.22 13.78
CA LYS A 151 6.87 -23.55 14.16
C LYS A 151 7.06 -25.03 14.45
N THR A 152 6.05 -25.70 15.03
CA THR A 152 6.10 -27.16 15.25
C THR A 152 5.99 -27.95 13.94
N ILE A 153 5.20 -27.44 12.99
CA ILE A 153 4.92 -28.08 11.69
C ILE A 153 6.06 -27.83 10.69
N ALA A 154 6.64 -26.64 10.69
CA ALA A 154 7.70 -26.18 9.79
C ALA A 154 8.75 -25.35 10.55
N PRO A 155 9.70 -26.00 11.28
CA PRO A 155 10.66 -25.31 12.15
C PRO A 155 11.62 -24.33 11.43
N SER A 156 11.80 -24.48 10.12
CA SER A 156 12.61 -23.60 9.27
C SER A 156 11.81 -22.43 8.68
N LEU A 157 10.52 -22.30 8.96
CA LEU A 157 9.66 -21.26 8.41
C LEU A 157 9.99 -19.90 9.05
N VAL A 158 10.23 -18.89 8.21
CA VAL A 158 10.23 -17.49 8.65
C VAL A 158 8.78 -17.00 8.66
N TYR A 159 8.25 -16.66 9.83
CA TYR A 159 6.87 -16.19 9.99
C TYR A 159 6.89 -14.67 10.20
N CYS A 160 6.33 -13.90 9.27
CA CYS A 160 6.27 -12.45 9.34
C CYS A 160 4.84 -11.96 9.58
N SER A 161 4.61 -11.29 10.70
CA SER A 161 3.35 -10.65 11.08
C SER A 161 3.44 -9.15 10.89
N ILE A 162 2.55 -8.58 10.08
CA ILE A 162 2.45 -7.14 9.82
C ILE A 162 1.15 -6.59 10.41
N THR A 163 1.23 -5.76 11.44
CA THR A 163 0.05 -5.31 12.19
C THR A 163 -0.03 -3.79 12.32
N GLY A 164 -1.16 -3.27 12.83
CA GLY A 164 -1.30 -1.84 13.09
C GLY A 164 -0.33 -1.32 14.16
N PHE A 165 -0.32 -1.99 15.31
CA PHE A 165 0.34 -1.50 16.53
C PHE A 165 1.26 -2.52 17.20
N GLY A 166 1.47 -3.70 16.60
CA GLY A 166 2.26 -4.79 17.18
C GLY A 166 1.42 -5.74 18.04
N SER A 167 2.06 -6.81 18.53
CA SER A 167 1.43 -7.82 19.39
C SER A 167 1.34 -7.43 20.87
N GLU A 168 2.03 -6.36 21.26
CA GLU A 168 2.18 -5.88 22.63
C GLU A 168 1.61 -4.46 22.81
N GLY A 169 1.53 -4.02 24.07
CA GLY A 169 1.04 -2.69 24.43
C GLY A 169 -0.49 -2.55 24.37
N PRO A 170 -1.01 -1.36 24.74
CA PRO A 170 -2.44 -1.12 24.92
C PRO A 170 -3.24 -1.15 23.60
N TYR A 171 -2.56 -1.01 22.45
CA TYR A 171 -3.20 -0.93 21.13
C TYR A 171 -3.14 -2.23 20.33
N ARG A 172 -2.61 -3.33 20.90
CA ARG A 172 -2.44 -4.62 20.21
C ARG A 172 -3.70 -5.16 19.53
N SER A 173 -4.89 -4.88 20.06
CA SER A 173 -6.18 -5.34 19.51
C SER A 173 -6.86 -4.32 18.61
N LYS A 174 -6.30 -3.12 18.45
CA LYS A 174 -6.89 -2.07 17.60
C LYS A 174 -6.67 -2.41 16.12
N PRO A 175 -7.67 -2.16 15.26
CA PRO A 175 -7.47 -2.20 13.82
C PRO A 175 -6.47 -1.11 13.40
N GLY A 176 -5.56 -1.44 12.50
CA GLY A 176 -4.57 -0.50 11.98
C GLY A 176 -4.73 -0.30 10.47
N TYR A 177 -4.85 0.96 10.08
CA TYR A 177 -4.72 1.41 8.69
C TYR A 177 -3.62 2.47 8.63
N ASP A 178 -2.98 2.60 7.46
CA ASP A 178 -1.94 3.58 7.16
C ASP A 178 -2.23 4.98 7.74
N VAL A 179 -3.37 5.57 7.37
CA VAL A 179 -3.70 6.95 7.78
C VAL A 179 -3.87 7.08 9.29
N ILE A 180 -4.34 6.03 9.97
CA ILE A 180 -4.51 6.04 11.43
C ILE A 180 -3.15 5.98 12.11
N ALA A 181 -2.26 5.09 11.67
CA ALA A 181 -0.89 5.02 12.16
C ALA A 181 -0.14 6.35 11.92
N ALA A 182 -0.24 6.90 10.71
CA ALA A 182 0.36 8.18 10.34
C ALA A 182 -0.18 9.37 11.14
N SER A 183 -1.48 9.36 11.47
CA SER A 183 -2.08 10.40 12.32
C SER A 183 -1.55 10.30 13.73
N MET A 184 -1.55 9.10 14.31
CA MET A 184 -1.15 8.87 15.68
C MET A 184 0.34 9.11 15.93
N GLY A 185 1.21 8.77 14.97
CA GLY A 185 2.65 9.01 15.13
C GLY A 185 3.11 10.33 14.52
N GLY A 186 2.20 11.30 14.31
CA GLY A 186 2.54 12.69 14.08
C GLY A 186 2.86 13.10 12.63
N LEU A 187 2.81 12.19 11.66
CA LEU A 187 3.11 12.53 10.26
C LEU A 187 2.13 13.56 9.70
N LEU A 188 0.83 13.43 10.00
CA LEU A 188 -0.17 14.41 9.54
C LEU A 188 0.01 15.77 10.22
N HIS A 189 0.44 15.80 11.49
CA HIS A 189 0.68 17.03 12.23
C HIS A 189 1.74 17.90 11.55
N ILE A 190 2.78 17.28 10.98
CA ILE A 190 3.90 17.97 10.33
C ILE A 190 3.75 18.12 8.80
N THR A 191 2.68 17.57 8.21
CA THR A 191 2.46 17.59 6.75
C THR A 191 1.35 18.58 6.38
N GLY A 192 1.62 19.41 5.37
CA GLY A 192 0.69 20.43 4.86
C GLY A 192 1.30 21.83 4.86
N SER A 193 0.51 22.81 4.42
CA SER A 193 0.89 24.23 4.50
C SER A 193 1.08 24.65 5.96
N GLU A 194 1.99 25.61 6.20
CA GLU A 194 2.35 26.08 7.55
C GLU A 194 1.12 26.48 8.38
N ASP A 195 0.27 27.36 7.84
CA ASP A 195 -0.97 27.81 8.48
C ASP A 195 -2.21 26.98 8.10
N GLY A 196 -2.01 25.88 7.37
CA GLY A 196 -3.10 25.00 6.90
C GLY A 196 -3.51 23.95 7.93
N PRO A 197 -4.64 23.26 7.73
CA PRO A 197 -4.98 22.07 8.51
C PRO A 197 -3.99 20.92 8.23
N PRO A 198 -3.86 19.94 9.16
CA PRO A 198 -3.09 18.71 8.92
C PRO A 198 -3.50 18.02 7.62
N ALA A 199 -2.52 17.57 6.85
CA ALA A 199 -2.74 16.88 5.58
C ALA A 199 -2.08 15.50 5.57
N LYS A 200 -2.73 14.52 4.93
CA LYS A 200 -2.11 13.23 4.68
C LYS A 200 -1.21 13.27 3.43
N VAL A 201 -0.21 12.40 3.40
CA VAL A 201 0.55 12.13 2.17
C VAL A 201 -0.38 11.50 1.10
N GLY A 202 -0.10 11.80 -0.18
CA GLY A 202 -0.93 11.37 -1.31
C GLY A 202 -1.00 9.85 -1.54
N ILE A 203 -0.13 9.08 -0.88
CA ILE A 203 -0.05 7.62 -0.94
C ILE A 203 -0.03 7.02 0.48
N ALA A 204 -0.24 5.71 0.59
CA ALA A 204 -0.14 4.97 1.85
C ALA A 204 1.34 4.74 2.21
N ILE A 205 2.03 5.82 2.58
CA ILE A 205 3.49 5.82 2.81
C ILE A 205 3.90 4.96 4.01
N THR A 206 3.06 4.87 5.03
CA THR A 206 3.31 4.03 6.21
C THR A 206 3.18 2.55 5.82
N ASP A 207 2.16 2.19 5.04
CA ASP A 207 2.03 0.82 4.52
C ASP A 207 3.24 0.43 3.66
N ILE A 208 3.68 1.31 2.75
CA ILE A 208 4.85 1.07 1.88
C ILE A 208 6.13 0.92 2.72
N ALA A 209 6.39 1.86 3.64
CA ALA A 209 7.55 1.80 4.51
C ALA A 209 7.55 0.52 5.37
N THR A 210 6.39 0.14 5.92
CA THR A 210 6.27 -1.08 6.74
C THR A 210 6.52 -2.32 5.90
N GLY A 211 6.02 -2.36 4.66
CA GLY A 211 6.32 -3.43 3.72
C GLY A 211 7.81 -3.55 3.40
N LEU A 212 8.53 -2.42 3.29
CA LEU A 212 9.98 -2.40 3.07
C LEU A 212 10.78 -2.83 4.32
N TYR A 213 10.36 -2.43 5.52
CA TYR A 213 10.93 -2.94 6.78
C TYR A 213 10.73 -4.46 6.90
N ALA A 214 9.51 -4.95 6.61
CA ALA A 214 9.19 -6.37 6.60
C ALA A 214 10.06 -7.13 5.58
N HIS A 215 10.20 -6.60 4.37
CA HIS A 215 11.07 -7.14 3.32
C HIS A 215 12.52 -7.29 3.81
N GLY A 216 13.10 -6.22 4.38
CA GLY A 216 14.47 -6.26 4.93
C GLY A 216 14.63 -7.26 6.07
N ALA A 217 13.65 -7.33 6.98
CA ALA A 217 13.66 -8.28 8.09
C ALA A 217 13.57 -9.74 7.60
N ILE A 218 12.75 -10.02 6.58
CA ILE A 218 12.65 -11.36 5.96
C ILE A 218 13.98 -11.77 5.34
N LEU A 219 14.64 -10.88 4.58
CA LEU A 219 15.95 -11.17 4.01
C LEU A 219 17.00 -11.48 5.10
N ALA A 220 17.03 -10.70 6.18
CA ALA A 220 17.92 -10.94 7.31
C ALA A 220 17.62 -12.29 8.00
N ALA A 221 16.34 -12.64 8.16
CA ALA A 221 15.93 -13.90 8.75
C ALA A 221 16.28 -15.11 7.86
N LEU A 222 16.11 -15.00 6.54
CA LEU A 222 16.52 -16.03 5.58
C LEU A 222 18.04 -16.25 5.62
N LEU A 223 18.83 -15.17 5.71
CA LEU A 223 20.28 -15.25 5.84
C LEU A 223 20.70 -15.91 7.17
N GLN A 224 20.04 -15.55 8.28
CA GLN A 224 20.29 -16.18 9.57
C GLN A 224 19.93 -17.67 9.54
N ARG A 225 18.79 -18.03 8.95
CA ARG A 225 18.32 -19.40 8.79
C ARG A 225 19.33 -20.26 8.03
N TYR A 226 20.04 -19.71 7.04
CA TYR A 226 21.10 -20.45 6.34
C TYR A 226 22.22 -20.91 7.29
N ARG A 227 22.49 -20.17 8.36
CA ARG A 227 23.51 -20.51 9.37
C ARG A 227 22.98 -21.41 10.47
N THR A 228 21.71 -21.25 10.85
CA THR A 228 21.14 -21.91 12.04
C THR A 228 20.26 -23.12 11.70
N GLY A 229 19.80 -23.23 10.46
CA GLY A 229 18.76 -24.18 10.03
C GLY A 229 17.36 -23.87 10.57
N ARG A 230 17.18 -22.79 11.35
CA ARG A 230 15.92 -22.47 12.04
C ARG A 230 15.29 -21.19 11.52
N GLY A 231 13.98 -21.20 11.37
CA GLY A 231 13.19 -20.00 11.12
C GLY A 231 12.97 -19.21 12.40
N GLN A 232 12.26 -18.08 12.29
CA GLN A 232 11.90 -17.23 13.41
C GLN A 232 10.62 -16.46 13.13
N LYS A 233 10.05 -15.87 14.19
CA LYS A 233 8.97 -14.90 14.09
C LYS A 233 9.56 -13.51 13.86
N ILE A 234 8.94 -12.75 12.97
CA ILE A 234 9.18 -11.34 12.74
C ILE A 234 7.86 -10.62 13.04
N ASP A 235 7.89 -9.66 13.96
CA ASP A 235 6.76 -8.79 14.27
C ASP A 235 7.11 -7.36 13.83
N VAL A 236 6.36 -6.83 12.86
CA VAL A 236 6.51 -5.46 12.36
C VAL A 236 5.15 -4.78 12.37
N ASN A 237 5.14 -3.46 12.64
CA ASN A 237 3.89 -2.73 12.74
C ASN A 237 3.93 -1.33 12.15
N LEU A 238 2.77 -0.87 11.68
CA LEU A 238 2.60 0.42 11.00
C LEU A 238 3.00 1.58 11.91
N PHE A 239 2.53 1.59 13.15
CA PHE A 239 2.75 2.71 14.07
C PHE A 239 4.23 2.93 14.39
N SER A 240 4.94 1.87 14.79
CA SER A 240 6.38 1.95 15.09
C SER A 240 7.19 2.31 13.85
N THR A 241 6.80 1.77 12.69
CA THR A 241 7.44 2.10 11.41
C THR A 241 7.28 3.59 11.10
N GLN A 242 6.08 4.15 11.24
CA GLN A 242 5.87 5.55 10.93
C GLN A 242 6.65 6.48 11.88
N VAL A 243 6.66 6.17 13.18
CA VAL A 243 7.46 6.93 14.15
C VAL A 243 8.94 6.88 13.79
N ALA A 244 9.46 5.70 13.41
CA ALA A 244 10.84 5.54 12.96
C ALA A 244 11.15 6.38 11.70
N CYS A 245 10.18 6.53 10.79
CA CYS A 245 10.32 7.35 9.58
C CYS A 245 10.38 8.87 9.83
N LEU A 246 10.12 9.35 11.05
CA LEU A 246 10.24 10.79 11.37
C LEU A 246 11.70 11.28 11.50
N ILE A 247 12.67 10.37 11.64
CA ILE A 247 14.10 10.65 11.58
C ILE A 247 14.53 11.90 12.38
N ASN A 248 15.00 12.96 11.72
CA ASN A 248 15.46 14.20 12.34
C ASN A 248 14.35 14.96 13.08
N VAL A 249 13.09 14.87 12.64
CA VAL A 249 11.97 15.54 13.32
C VAL A 249 11.74 14.92 14.70
N ALA A 250 11.75 13.58 14.79
CA ALA A 250 11.69 12.90 16.08
C ALA A 250 12.92 13.21 16.93
N SER A 251 14.11 13.25 16.33
CA SER A 251 15.36 13.59 17.03
C SER A 251 15.34 15.01 17.62
N ASN A 252 14.79 15.99 16.89
CA ASN A 252 14.65 17.38 17.36
C ASN A 252 13.81 17.45 18.63
N TYR A 253 12.69 16.72 18.68
CA TYR A 253 11.86 16.66 19.89
C TYR A 253 12.57 15.90 21.02
N LEU A 254 13.06 14.68 20.75
CA LEU A 254 13.66 13.81 21.76
C LEU A 254 14.92 14.40 22.43
N ASN A 255 15.73 15.15 21.67
CA ASN A 255 17.02 15.65 22.15
C ASN A 255 17.03 17.16 22.46
N ALA A 256 16.13 17.94 21.85
CA ALA A 256 16.11 19.40 22.01
C ALA A 256 14.76 19.97 22.46
N ASN A 257 13.77 19.10 22.74
CA ASN A 257 12.41 19.50 23.14
C ASN A 257 11.78 20.53 22.19
N LYS A 258 12.16 20.47 20.90
CA LYS A 258 11.67 21.38 19.87
C LYS A 258 10.44 20.77 19.23
N GLU A 259 9.28 21.40 19.45
CA GLU A 259 8.03 20.96 18.84
C GLU A 259 8.07 21.12 17.33
N ALA A 260 7.55 20.12 16.62
CA ALA A 260 7.49 20.11 15.17
C ALA A 260 6.26 20.88 14.68
N LYS A 261 6.40 21.50 13.50
CA LYS A 261 5.31 22.19 12.81
C LYS A 261 5.30 21.85 11.32
N ARG A 262 4.23 22.26 10.64
CA ARG A 262 4.13 22.21 9.18
C ARG A 262 5.01 23.28 8.57
N TRP A 263 5.67 22.92 7.47
CA TRP A 263 6.56 23.81 6.72
C TRP A 263 6.15 23.95 5.25
N GLY A 264 5.01 23.40 4.83
CA GLY A 264 4.68 23.31 3.41
C GLY A 264 5.71 22.46 2.68
N THR A 265 6.38 23.06 1.70
CA THR A 265 7.46 22.43 0.93
C THR A 265 8.85 22.74 1.48
N ALA A 266 8.95 23.59 2.52
CA ALA A 266 10.23 24.07 3.03
C ALA A 266 10.89 23.10 3.99
N HIS A 267 12.22 23.08 3.98
CA HIS A 267 13.01 22.42 5.01
C HIS A 267 13.10 23.32 6.25
N GLU A 268 13.01 22.71 7.45
CA GLU A 268 13.08 23.45 8.71
C GLU A 268 14.45 24.10 8.93
N SER A 269 15.53 23.39 8.61
CA SER A 269 16.90 23.75 9.04
C SER A 269 17.81 24.23 7.91
N ILE A 270 17.31 24.29 6.67
CA ILE A 270 18.13 24.60 5.48
C ILE A 270 17.35 25.59 4.62
N VAL A 271 17.99 26.70 4.24
CA VAL A 271 17.37 27.75 3.42
C VAL A 271 18.37 28.22 2.35
N PRO A 272 17.97 28.39 1.07
CA PRO A 272 16.69 27.98 0.51
C PRO A 272 16.66 26.46 0.25
N TYR A 273 15.63 25.81 0.77
CA TYR A 273 15.31 24.42 0.45
C TYR A 273 13.79 24.28 0.46
N GLU A 274 13.14 24.66 -0.63
CA GLU A 274 11.68 24.72 -0.75
C GLU A 274 11.20 24.84 -2.20
N ALA A 275 9.88 24.76 -2.40
CA ALA A 275 9.26 24.98 -3.69
C ALA A 275 8.93 26.46 -3.91
N PHE A 276 9.25 26.96 -5.09
CA PHE A 276 8.99 28.32 -5.54
C PHE A 276 8.05 28.31 -6.74
N GLU A 277 7.09 29.21 -6.73
CA GLU A 277 6.21 29.46 -7.86
C GLU A 277 6.99 30.11 -9.02
N THR A 278 6.66 29.69 -10.23
CA THR A 278 7.16 30.21 -11.51
C THR A 278 5.97 30.69 -12.33
N GLN A 279 6.18 31.19 -13.55
CA GLN A 279 5.05 31.61 -14.41
C GLN A 279 4.05 30.50 -14.75
N THR A 280 4.49 29.23 -14.78
CA THR A 280 3.70 28.12 -15.32
C THR A 280 3.53 26.94 -14.35
N GLY A 281 3.98 27.08 -13.11
CA GLY A 281 3.98 25.98 -12.13
C GLY A 281 4.98 26.22 -11.00
N TYR A 282 5.61 25.16 -10.51
CA TYR A 282 6.55 25.24 -9.40
C TYR A 282 7.87 24.53 -9.71
N ILE A 283 8.95 25.05 -9.14
CA ILE A 283 10.25 24.37 -9.06
C ILE A 283 10.65 24.23 -7.60
N THR A 284 11.31 23.13 -7.25
CA THR A 284 11.91 22.94 -5.92
C THR A 284 13.40 23.16 -6.02
N LEU A 285 13.94 24.02 -5.17
CA LEU A 285 15.37 24.28 -5.03
C LEU A 285 15.85 23.68 -3.71
N GLY A 286 17.04 23.08 -3.71
CA GLY A 286 17.69 22.57 -2.51
C GLY A 286 19.13 23.04 -2.41
N CYS A 287 19.38 24.17 -1.74
CA CYS A 287 20.74 24.65 -1.45
C CYS A 287 21.17 24.20 -0.05
N GLY A 288 21.85 23.06 0.03
CA GLY A 288 22.33 22.47 1.29
C GLY A 288 23.64 23.07 1.81
N SER A 289 24.30 23.94 1.05
CA SER A 289 25.59 24.53 1.41
C SER A 289 25.72 25.99 0.96
N ASP A 290 26.65 26.72 1.57
CA ASP A 290 26.90 28.13 1.24
C ASP A 290 27.46 28.29 -0.18
N ALA A 291 28.30 27.36 -0.64
CA ALA A 291 28.80 27.34 -2.01
C ALA A 291 27.66 27.18 -3.04
N GLN A 292 26.68 26.32 -2.74
CA GLN A 292 25.49 26.17 -3.57
C GLN A 292 24.64 27.44 -3.59
N PHE A 293 24.49 28.12 -2.45
CA PHE A 293 23.77 29.39 -2.39
C PHE A 293 24.45 30.49 -3.21
N VAL A 294 25.78 30.60 -3.15
CA VAL A 294 26.55 31.53 -4.01
C VAL A 294 26.29 31.24 -5.49
N SER A 295 26.33 29.96 -5.89
CA SER A 295 26.05 29.54 -7.26
C SER A 295 24.61 29.88 -7.70
N LEU A 296 23.62 29.70 -6.81
CA LEU A 296 22.23 30.11 -7.05
C LEU A 296 22.14 31.62 -7.28
N CYS A 297 22.71 32.43 -6.39
CA CYS A 297 22.70 33.88 -6.51
C CYS A 297 23.32 34.36 -7.84
N GLN A 298 24.41 33.73 -8.29
CA GLN A 298 25.03 34.04 -9.58
C GLN A 298 24.09 33.73 -10.75
N LEU A 299 23.48 32.54 -10.79
CA LEU A 299 22.56 32.14 -11.86
C LEU A 299 21.27 32.96 -11.88
N LEU A 300 20.86 33.49 -10.73
CA LEU A 300 19.71 34.40 -10.61
C LEU A 300 20.06 35.87 -10.93
N GLY A 301 21.33 36.21 -11.13
CA GLY A 301 21.78 37.58 -11.40
C GLY A 301 21.75 38.50 -10.17
N VAL A 302 21.86 37.94 -8.96
CA VAL A 302 21.84 38.65 -7.67
C VAL A 302 23.02 38.21 -6.79
N ALA A 303 24.23 38.19 -7.38
CA ALA A 303 25.43 37.66 -6.72
C ALA A 303 25.78 38.39 -5.41
N GLU A 304 25.41 39.66 -5.29
CA GLU A 304 25.56 40.47 -4.08
C GLU A 304 24.81 39.91 -2.87
N LEU A 305 23.71 39.19 -3.09
CA LEU A 305 22.92 38.60 -2.02
C LEU A 305 23.72 37.57 -1.21
N ALA A 306 24.67 36.90 -1.85
CA ALA A 306 25.53 35.93 -1.18
C ALA A 306 26.60 36.57 -0.27
N GLN A 307 26.86 37.87 -0.42
CA GLN A 307 27.78 38.64 0.43
C GLN A 307 27.07 39.42 1.53
N ASP A 308 25.73 39.47 1.50
CA ASP A 308 24.93 40.11 2.54
C ASP A 308 25.10 39.37 3.87
N ALA A 309 25.39 40.12 4.95
CA ALA A 309 25.56 39.56 6.28
C ALA A 309 24.35 38.75 6.77
N ARG A 310 23.15 39.03 6.26
CA ARG A 310 21.93 38.26 6.53
C ARG A 310 21.94 36.88 5.88
N PHE A 311 22.63 36.69 4.75
CA PHE A 311 22.52 35.47 3.93
C PHE A 311 23.82 34.71 3.70
N VAL A 312 24.93 35.22 4.25
CA VAL A 312 26.29 34.68 4.05
C VAL A 312 26.45 33.20 4.41
N ASN A 313 25.71 32.70 5.42
CA ASN A 313 25.75 31.28 5.79
C ASN A 313 24.35 30.72 6.10
N ASN A 314 24.22 29.40 6.12
CA ASN A 314 22.91 28.75 6.33
C ASN A 314 22.20 29.20 7.62
N ARG A 315 22.94 29.39 8.72
CA ARG A 315 22.35 29.82 9.98
C ARG A 315 21.69 31.19 9.83
N THR A 316 22.41 32.17 9.27
CA THR A 316 21.85 33.50 9.06
C THR A 316 20.71 33.49 8.04
N ARG A 317 20.75 32.63 7.02
CA ARG A 317 19.65 32.42 6.08
C ARG A 317 18.40 31.84 6.74
N VAL A 318 18.56 30.93 7.72
CA VAL A 318 17.45 30.41 8.52
C VAL A 318 16.86 31.52 9.38
N ASP A 319 17.70 32.33 10.04
CA ASP A 319 17.26 33.44 10.89
C ASP A 319 16.51 34.52 10.09
N HIS A 320 16.90 34.77 8.83
CA HIS A 320 16.29 35.76 7.92
C HIS A 320 15.50 35.11 6.78
N ARG A 321 14.90 33.93 7.01
CA ARG A 321 14.20 33.14 5.98
C ARG A 321 13.21 33.97 5.18
N ASN A 322 12.29 34.64 5.86
CA ASN A 322 11.16 35.31 5.22
C ASN A 322 11.62 36.37 4.22
N GLU A 323 12.68 37.12 4.56
CA GLU A 323 13.28 38.12 3.68
C GLU A 323 13.90 37.46 2.44
N LEU A 324 14.73 36.43 2.64
CA LEU A 324 15.39 35.73 1.53
C LEU A 324 14.39 35.08 0.58
N ILE A 325 13.41 34.36 1.12
CA ILE A 325 12.41 33.65 0.32
C ILE A 325 11.53 34.62 -0.46
N THR A 326 11.23 35.80 0.09
CA THR A 326 10.49 36.85 -0.63
C THR A 326 11.27 37.34 -1.85
N ILE A 327 12.59 37.59 -1.71
CA ILE A 327 13.47 38.00 -2.80
C ILE A 327 13.54 36.92 -3.88
N LEU A 328 13.84 35.67 -3.49
CA LEU A 328 13.96 34.55 -4.42
C LEU A 328 12.64 34.28 -5.16
N SER A 329 11.52 34.31 -4.46
CA SER A 329 10.18 34.13 -5.05
C SER A 329 9.89 35.20 -6.11
N ALA A 330 10.21 36.46 -5.84
CA ALA A 330 9.99 37.55 -6.80
C ALA A 330 10.83 37.41 -8.08
N ILE A 331 11.99 36.76 -7.99
CA ILE A 331 12.85 36.48 -9.15
C ILE A 331 12.33 35.26 -9.91
N LEU A 332 12.07 34.16 -9.20
CA LEU A 332 11.68 32.87 -9.80
C LEU A 332 10.30 32.93 -10.49
N LYS A 333 9.42 33.84 -10.06
CA LYS A 333 8.15 34.11 -10.77
C LYS A 333 8.31 34.73 -12.16
N ARG A 334 9.49 35.21 -12.54
CA ARG A 334 9.71 35.95 -13.81
C ARG A 334 9.91 35.08 -15.04
N LYS A 335 10.08 33.76 -14.87
CA LYS A 335 10.26 32.82 -15.98
C LYS A 335 9.40 31.58 -15.76
N THR A 336 9.17 30.83 -16.83
CA THR A 336 8.51 29.52 -16.79
C THR A 336 9.42 28.48 -16.12
N SER A 337 8.86 27.38 -15.62
CA SER A 337 9.65 26.28 -15.06
C SER A 337 10.71 25.77 -16.05
N SER A 338 10.33 25.61 -17.32
CA SER A 338 11.22 25.09 -18.38
C SER A 338 12.41 26.01 -18.65
N GLU A 339 12.20 27.33 -18.69
CA GLU A 339 13.30 28.30 -18.83
C GLU A 339 14.26 28.23 -17.65
N TRP A 340 13.75 28.09 -16.41
CA TRP A 340 14.61 27.88 -15.25
C TRP A 340 15.38 26.56 -15.31
N MET A 341 14.77 25.48 -15.79
CA MET A 341 15.48 24.20 -15.94
C MET A 341 16.63 24.30 -16.94
N GLU A 342 16.50 25.11 -18.00
CA GLU A 342 17.63 25.34 -18.92
C GLU A 342 18.73 26.19 -18.27
N ILE A 343 18.35 27.25 -17.53
CA ILE A 343 19.32 28.09 -16.79
C ILE A 343 20.07 27.28 -15.72
N PHE A 344 19.39 26.36 -15.04
CA PHE A 344 19.95 25.56 -13.95
C PHE A 344 20.48 24.20 -14.40
N LYS A 345 20.58 23.94 -15.70
CA LYS A 345 20.97 22.63 -16.24
C LYS A 345 22.29 22.09 -15.68
N ASP A 346 23.27 22.97 -15.51
CA ASP A 346 24.60 22.67 -14.97
C ASP A 346 24.79 23.24 -13.55
N ALA A 347 23.69 23.49 -12.82
CA ALA A 347 23.74 24.04 -11.48
C ALA A 347 24.44 23.09 -10.50
N SER A 348 25.18 23.67 -9.55
CA SER A 348 25.84 22.92 -8.47
C SER A 348 24.90 22.46 -7.35
N PHE A 349 23.63 22.86 -7.42
CA PHE A 349 22.60 22.57 -6.42
C PHE A 349 21.46 21.75 -7.03
N PRO A 350 20.84 20.85 -6.24
CA PRO A 350 19.62 20.16 -6.62
C PRO A 350 18.48 21.12 -6.97
N VAL A 351 17.87 20.87 -8.14
CA VAL A 351 16.67 21.55 -8.59
C VAL A 351 15.80 20.61 -9.44
N GLY A 352 14.49 20.77 -9.36
CA GLY A 352 13.57 20.05 -10.26
C GLY A 352 12.15 20.62 -10.25
N PRO A 353 11.35 20.38 -11.30
CA PRO A 353 9.96 20.80 -11.36
C PRO A 353 9.08 19.95 -10.44
N ILE A 354 7.97 20.53 -9.96
CA ILE A 354 6.89 19.74 -9.34
C ILE A 354 5.98 19.21 -10.45
N ASN A 355 6.14 17.92 -10.76
CA ASN A 355 5.45 17.28 -11.89
C ASN A 355 4.09 16.70 -11.50
N SER A 356 3.13 16.83 -12.40
CA SER A 356 1.93 15.98 -12.48
C SER A 356 2.30 14.54 -12.87
N MET A 357 1.38 13.59 -12.66
CA MET A 357 1.62 12.20 -13.07
C MET A 357 1.81 12.05 -14.59
N ARG A 358 1.18 12.93 -15.39
CA ARG A 358 1.40 12.97 -16.84
C ARG A 358 2.85 13.31 -17.16
N GLU A 359 3.39 14.35 -16.54
CA GLU A 359 4.77 14.80 -16.75
C GLU A 359 5.77 13.75 -16.26
N VAL A 360 5.54 13.14 -15.08
CA VAL A 360 6.38 12.04 -14.55
C VAL A 360 6.53 10.92 -15.58
N PHE A 361 5.43 10.42 -16.16
CA PHE A 361 5.51 9.31 -17.11
C PHE A 361 5.87 9.73 -18.54
N GLN A 362 5.89 11.03 -18.83
CA GLN A 362 6.39 11.57 -20.09
C GLN A 362 7.87 11.96 -20.04
N ASP A 363 8.46 12.03 -18.84
CA ASP A 363 9.84 12.39 -18.60
C ASP A 363 10.84 11.51 -19.39
N SER A 364 11.87 12.16 -19.92
CA SER A 364 12.86 11.52 -20.78
C SER A 364 13.75 10.53 -20.02
N HIS A 365 14.07 10.83 -18.76
CA HIS A 365 14.87 9.94 -17.92
C HIS A 365 14.06 8.70 -17.53
N ILE A 366 12.80 8.85 -17.09
CA ILE A 366 11.91 7.73 -16.78
C ILE A 366 11.75 6.77 -17.96
N LYS A 367 11.61 7.31 -19.18
CA LYS A 367 11.57 6.51 -20.41
C LYS A 367 12.91 5.83 -20.70
N ALA A 368 14.03 6.56 -20.58
CA ALA A 368 15.36 6.04 -20.87
C ALA A 368 15.77 4.88 -19.94
N ILE A 369 15.41 4.95 -18.66
CA ILE A 369 15.68 3.86 -17.70
C ILE A 369 14.65 2.72 -17.79
N GLY A 370 13.62 2.85 -18.64
CA GLY A 370 12.61 1.81 -18.86
C GLY A 370 11.81 1.44 -17.61
N LEU A 371 11.54 2.41 -16.72
CA LEU A 371 10.89 2.14 -15.44
C LEU A 371 9.43 1.70 -15.58
N VAL A 372 8.72 2.20 -16.60
CA VAL A 372 7.35 1.74 -16.91
C VAL A 372 7.43 0.45 -17.71
N LYS A 373 6.81 -0.61 -17.18
CA LYS A 373 6.74 -1.93 -17.81
C LYS A 373 5.34 -2.16 -18.36
N THR A 374 5.27 -2.63 -19.60
CA THR A 374 4.03 -2.98 -20.31
C THR A 374 4.00 -4.50 -20.49
N LEU A 375 2.95 -5.14 -20.00
CA LEU A 375 2.93 -6.60 -19.85
C LEU A 375 1.57 -7.19 -20.26
N PRO A 376 1.54 -8.38 -20.86
CA PRO A 376 0.29 -9.07 -21.12
C PRO A 376 -0.41 -9.45 -19.81
N HIS A 377 -1.73 -9.36 -19.77
CA HIS A 377 -2.55 -9.77 -18.63
C HIS A 377 -3.67 -10.71 -19.07
N SER A 378 -3.81 -11.85 -18.39
CA SER A 378 -4.74 -12.93 -18.78
C SER A 378 -6.20 -12.48 -18.89
N THR A 379 -6.62 -11.50 -18.08
CA THR A 379 -7.99 -10.95 -18.12
C THR A 379 -8.07 -9.50 -18.61
N ALA A 380 -7.00 -8.72 -18.50
CA ALA A 380 -7.04 -7.27 -18.78
C ALA A 380 -6.42 -6.91 -20.14
N GLY A 381 -5.92 -7.90 -20.89
CA GLY A 381 -5.21 -7.69 -22.14
C GLY A 381 -3.79 -7.24 -21.90
N GLU A 382 -3.60 -5.95 -21.59
CA GLU A 382 -2.30 -5.33 -21.32
C GLU A 382 -2.39 -4.51 -20.02
N VAL A 383 -1.36 -4.63 -19.17
CA VAL A 383 -1.19 -3.83 -17.95
C VAL A 383 0.09 -3.01 -18.05
N LYS A 384 0.03 -1.76 -17.57
CA LYS A 384 1.21 -0.90 -17.39
C LYS A 384 1.46 -0.71 -15.91
N LEU A 385 2.69 -0.99 -15.49
CA LEU A 385 3.10 -0.98 -14.09
C LEU A 385 4.43 -0.23 -13.94
N VAL A 386 4.63 0.36 -12.76
CA VAL A 386 5.96 0.85 -12.36
C VAL A 386 6.79 -0.36 -11.96
N GLY A 387 7.88 -0.59 -12.68
CA GLY A 387 8.82 -1.68 -12.43
C GLY A 387 9.64 -1.47 -11.15
N PRO A 388 10.46 -2.45 -10.78
CA PRO A 388 11.30 -2.34 -9.57
C PRO A 388 12.35 -1.23 -9.72
N PRO A 389 12.59 -0.40 -8.68
CA PRO A 389 13.49 0.75 -8.76
C PRO A 389 14.98 0.42 -8.54
N VAL A 390 15.33 -0.85 -8.27
CA VAL A 390 16.70 -1.29 -8.00
C VAL A 390 17.21 -2.11 -9.18
N VAL A 391 18.43 -1.83 -9.63
CA VAL A 391 19.12 -2.59 -10.70
C VAL A 391 20.31 -3.30 -10.12
N TYR A 392 20.48 -4.57 -10.48
CA TYR A 392 21.60 -5.42 -10.04
C TYR A 392 22.59 -5.59 -11.20
N SER A 393 23.89 -5.57 -10.90
CA SER A 393 24.95 -5.74 -11.91
C SER A 393 25.18 -7.21 -12.31
N GLU A 394 24.95 -8.13 -11.36
CA GLU A 394 25.23 -9.57 -11.50
C GLU A 394 23.97 -10.45 -11.38
N ALA A 395 22.81 -9.84 -11.15
CA ALA A 395 21.54 -10.53 -10.99
C ALA A 395 20.45 -9.75 -11.71
N ARG A 396 19.27 -10.36 -11.85
CA ARG A 396 18.08 -9.71 -12.38
C ARG A 396 17.01 -9.62 -11.30
N ASN A 397 16.09 -8.70 -11.50
CA ASN A 397 14.76 -8.75 -10.91
C ASN A 397 13.78 -9.11 -12.02
N GLU A 398 12.70 -9.81 -11.65
CA GLU A 398 11.70 -10.22 -12.62
C GLU A 398 11.03 -8.99 -13.24
N GLU A 399 10.97 -8.97 -14.57
CA GLU A 399 9.94 -8.18 -15.23
C GLU A 399 8.59 -8.77 -14.84
N PRO A 400 7.61 -7.96 -14.43
CA PRO A 400 6.49 -8.52 -13.69
C PRO A 400 5.72 -9.59 -14.48
N PRO A 401 5.68 -10.87 -14.07
CA PRO A 401 4.91 -11.87 -14.79
C PRO A 401 3.41 -11.63 -14.65
N VAL A 402 2.68 -12.13 -15.64
CA VAL A 402 1.22 -12.20 -15.67
C VAL A 402 0.69 -12.82 -14.38
N LEU A 403 -0.24 -12.15 -13.69
CA LEU A 403 -1.08 -12.79 -12.66
C LEU A 403 -1.74 -14.04 -13.26
N ARG A 404 -1.25 -15.22 -12.86
CA ARG A 404 -1.87 -16.55 -13.07
C ARG A 404 -2.34 -17.01 -11.68
N LEU A 405 -3.54 -17.53 -11.41
CA LEU A 405 -4.66 -18.04 -12.20
C LEU A 405 -5.95 -17.71 -11.42
N ARG A 406 -7.08 -17.53 -12.10
CA ARG A 406 -8.39 -17.80 -11.51
C ARG A 406 -8.62 -19.31 -11.54
N LEU A 407 -8.89 -19.94 -10.41
CA LEU A 407 -9.69 -21.16 -10.41
C LEU A 407 -11.04 -20.77 -11.02
N GLN A 408 -11.36 -21.32 -12.20
CA GLN A 408 -12.71 -21.21 -12.72
C GLN A 408 -13.66 -21.78 -11.67
N LYS A 409 -14.82 -21.12 -11.50
CA LYS A 409 -15.96 -21.72 -10.80
C LYS A 409 -16.13 -23.13 -11.41
N PRO A 410 -16.16 -24.23 -10.62
CA PRO A 410 -16.44 -25.53 -11.20
C PRO A 410 -17.70 -25.39 -12.05
N ARG A 411 -17.63 -25.80 -13.33
CA ARG A 411 -18.84 -25.92 -14.12
C ARG A 411 -19.78 -26.79 -13.31
N ASN A 412 -20.99 -26.30 -13.11
CA ASN A 412 -22.02 -27.07 -12.42
C ASN A 412 -22.52 -28.14 -13.41
N ASP A 413 -21.66 -29.11 -13.75
CA ASP A 413 -21.96 -30.23 -14.64
C ASP A 413 -22.77 -31.30 -13.92
N LYS A 414 -23.62 -30.90 -12.96
CA LYS A 414 -24.73 -31.74 -12.52
C LYS A 414 -25.75 -31.76 -13.66
N LYS A 415 -25.54 -32.64 -14.64
CA LYS A 415 -26.64 -33.13 -15.48
C LYS A 415 -27.65 -33.74 -14.51
N VAL A 416 -28.86 -33.21 -14.49
CA VAL A 416 -29.99 -33.88 -13.85
C VAL A 416 -30.12 -35.25 -14.51
N GLN A 417 -29.82 -36.32 -13.79
CA GLN A 417 -30.15 -37.67 -14.23
C GLN A 417 -31.63 -37.89 -13.94
N TRP A 418 -32.42 -37.84 -15.00
CA TRP A 418 -33.81 -38.27 -14.96
C TRP A 418 -33.82 -39.78 -14.75
N THR A 419 -34.38 -40.24 -13.64
CA THR A 419 -34.66 -41.67 -13.41
C THR A 419 -36.10 -41.95 -13.84
N ASN A 420 -36.45 -43.22 -14.08
CA ASN A 420 -37.79 -43.63 -14.52
C ASN A 420 -38.94 -43.27 -13.55
N GLY A 421 -38.66 -42.64 -12.40
CA GLY A 421 -39.65 -42.12 -11.47
C GLY A 421 -39.83 -40.59 -11.49
N THR A 422 -39.16 -39.87 -12.38
CA THR A 422 -39.29 -38.41 -12.47
C THR A 422 -40.40 -38.04 -13.45
N VAL A 423 -41.51 -37.48 -12.95
CA VAL A 423 -42.66 -37.08 -13.78
C VAL A 423 -42.51 -35.62 -14.19
N ASP A 424 -42.64 -35.34 -15.47
CA ASP A 424 -42.63 -33.98 -16.02
C ASP A 424 -43.98 -33.29 -15.74
N ASN A 425 -43.96 -32.02 -15.32
CA ASN A 425 -45.16 -31.26 -14.95
C ASN A 425 -45.86 -30.63 -16.17
N GLU A 426 -45.70 -31.19 -17.36
CA GLU A 426 -46.22 -30.64 -18.62
C GLU A 426 -47.75 -30.72 -18.79
N HIS A 427 -48.50 -31.19 -17.79
CA HIS A 427 -49.97 -31.22 -17.83
C HIS A 427 -50.66 -30.29 -16.81
N MET A 428 -49.92 -29.42 -16.13
CA MET A 428 -50.50 -28.37 -15.31
C MET A 428 -50.39 -27.03 -16.04
N ASN A 429 -51.52 -26.56 -16.57
CA ASN A 429 -51.71 -25.30 -17.29
C ASN A 429 -51.53 -24.07 -16.36
N LYS A 430 -50.35 -23.92 -15.75
CA LYS A 430 -49.99 -22.82 -14.83
C LYS A 430 -48.63 -22.25 -15.23
N LYS A 431 -48.56 -20.92 -15.37
CA LYS A 431 -47.33 -20.19 -15.70
C LYS A 431 -46.17 -20.61 -14.79
N LYS A 432 -45.03 -20.92 -15.42
CA LYS A 432 -43.78 -21.38 -14.82
C LYS A 432 -43.49 -20.68 -13.48
N SER A 433 -43.62 -21.41 -12.38
CA SER A 433 -42.97 -21.08 -11.11
C SER A 433 -42.00 -22.20 -10.78
N LYS A 434 -40.70 -21.87 -10.71
CA LYS A 434 -39.70 -22.76 -10.12
C LYS A 434 -39.92 -22.76 -8.62
N CYS A 435 -40.37 -23.86 -8.05
CA CYS A 435 -40.27 -24.08 -6.61
C CYS A 435 -39.90 -25.55 -6.35
N CYS A 436 -38.72 -25.77 -5.80
CA CYS A 436 -38.26 -27.07 -5.32
C CYS A 436 -38.04 -26.94 -3.81
N CYS A 437 -39.13 -27.11 -3.07
CA CYS A 437 -39.11 -27.42 -1.65
C CYS A 437 -39.78 -28.78 -1.49
N ILE A 438 -39.02 -29.87 -1.63
CA ILE A 438 -39.43 -31.18 -1.12
C ILE A 438 -38.22 -31.79 -0.40
N TYR A 439 -38.10 -31.49 0.88
CA TYR A 439 -37.52 -32.40 1.86
C TYR A 439 -38.31 -32.24 3.15
N VAL A 440 -39.27 -33.15 3.35
CA VAL A 440 -39.96 -33.35 4.63
C VAL A 440 -39.16 -34.42 5.38
N LYS A 441 -38.61 -34.08 6.55
CA LYS A 441 -38.06 -35.08 7.49
C LYS A 441 -39.19 -36.02 7.95
N PRO A 442 -38.99 -37.35 8.03
CA PRO A 442 -39.98 -38.23 8.66
C PRO A 442 -40.09 -37.87 10.15
N ARG A 443 -41.29 -37.52 10.63
CA ARG A 443 -41.60 -37.44 12.07
C ARG A 443 -41.84 -38.85 12.60
N ALA A 444 -41.17 -39.21 13.69
CA ALA A 444 -41.54 -40.39 14.48
C ALA A 444 -42.83 -40.11 15.27
N PHE A 445 -43.62 -41.14 15.53
CA PHE A 445 -44.92 -41.04 16.19
C PHE A 445 -44.74 -40.59 17.65
N GLY A 446 -45.13 -39.35 17.99
CA GLY A 446 -45.18 -38.89 19.40
C GLY A 446 -44.83 -37.43 19.73
N GLU A 447 -44.34 -36.60 18.80
CA GLU A 447 -43.95 -35.21 19.15
C GLU A 447 -45.04 -34.16 18.86
N SER A 448 -45.43 -33.42 19.90
CA SER A 448 -46.36 -32.30 19.89
C SER A 448 -45.72 -31.01 19.36
N SER A 449 -46.51 -30.20 18.65
CA SER A 449 -46.14 -28.93 18.04
C SER A 449 -45.74 -27.85 19.06
N SER A 450 -44.51 -27.33 18.95
CA SER A 450 -44.19 -25.96 19.34
C SER A 450 -43.17 -25.37 18.35
N GLU A 451 -43.19 -24.05 18.25
CA GLU A 451 -42.93 -23.23 17.06
C GLU A 451 -41.47 -23.19 16.60
N SER A 452 -41.27 -23.18 15.29
CA SER A 452 -39.99 -23.06 14.60
C SER A 452 -39.89 -21.72 13.86
N GLU A 453 -38.82 -20.98 14.06
CA GLU A 453 -38.30 -19.99 13.10
C GLU A 453 -36.85 -20.35 12.75
N ASP A 454 -36.69 -21.34 11.87
CA ASP A 454 -35.42 -21.60 11.18
C ASP A 454 -35.54 -21.04 9.75
N GLU A 455 -35.02 -19.84 9.52
CA GLU A 455 -34.85 -19.28 8.18
C GLU A 455 -33.75 -20.03 7.42
N CYS A 456 -34.10 -20.53 6.23
CA CYS A 456 -33.21 -21.24 5.33
C CYS A 456 -32.20 -20.27 4.66
N GLU A 457 -30.91 -20.37 5.02
CA GLU A 457 -29.79 -19.52 4.55
C GLU A 457 -29.45 -19.59 3.04
N ASN A 458 -30.31 -20.10 2.16
CA ASN A 458 -29.98 -20.34 0.75
C ASN A 458 -30.85 -19.61 -0.30
N CYS A 459 -31.57 -18.55 0.07
CA CYS A 459 -32.36 -17.76 -0.89
C CYS A 459 -31.89 -16.29 -0.98
N PHE A 460 -30.96 -16.00 -1.90
CA PHE A 460 -30.64 -14.62 -2.28
C PHE A 460 -31.11 -14.31 -3.70
N GLY A 461 -32.07 -13.40 -3.82
CA GLY A 461 -32.31 -12.61 -5.03
C GLY A 461 -33.72 -12.65 -5.59
N HIS A 462 -34.51 -11.61 -5.31
CA HIS A 462 -35.16 -10.76 -6.33
C HIS A 462 -36.01 -9.68 -5.62
N VAL A 463 -35.54 -8.43 -5.65
CA VAL A 463 -36.40 -7.26 -5.43
C VAL A 463 -36.62 -6.62 -6.79
N GLU A 464 -37.77 -6.89 -7.40
CA GLU A 464 -38.24 -6.14 -8.58
C GLU A 464 -39.34 -5.15 -8.19
N LEU A 465 -39.18 -3.95 -8.76
CA LEU A 465 -40.03 -2.77 -8.69
C LEU A 465 -41.50 -3.06 -9.00
N LYS A 466 -42.43 -2.58 -8.16
CA LYS A 466 -43.85 -2.43 -8.53
C LYS A 466 -44.20 -0.97 -8.83
N LYS A 467 -44.40 -0.66 -10.13
CA LYS A 467 -45.21 0.48 -10.58
C LYS A 467 -46.67 0.04 -10.80
N LYS A 468 -47.55 0.77 -10.11
CA LYS A 468 -48.93 1.23 -10.41
C LYS A 468 -49.87 0.40 -11.31
N ASN A 469 -51.10 0.26 -10.77
CA ASN A 469 -52.46 0.32 -11.38
C ASN A 469 -53.34 -0.82 -10.80
N GLN A 470 -54.60 -0.67 -10.35
CA GLN A 470 -55.67 0.28 -10.68
C GLN A 470 -56.79 0.21 -9.60
N LYS A 471 -57.35 1.38 -9.29
CA LYS A 471 -58.76 1.75 -9.00
C LYS A 471 -59.74 0.73 -8.35
N LYS A 472 -60.33 1.16 -7.23
CA LYS A 472 -61.77 1.00 -6.91
C LYS A 472 -62.36 2.38 -6.57
N PRO A 473 -63.65 2.65 -6.89
CA PRO A 473 -64.26 3.99 -6.86
C PRO A 473 -64.77 4.40 -5.46
N PRO A 474 -65.06 5.71 -5.24
CA PRO A 474 -65.48 6.25 -3.94
C PRO A 474 -67.01 6.35 -3.81
N PRO A 475 -67.55 6.60 -2.61
CA PRO A 475 -68.77 7.37 -2.42
C PRO A 475 -68.46 8.85 -2.10
N ALA A 476 -69.48 9.67 -2.30
CA ALA A 476 -69.45 11.09 -2.62
C ALA A 476 -69.48 12.06 -1.41
N ASP A 477 -69.48 13.35 -1.78
CA ASP A 477 -69.85 14.58 -1.04
C ASP A 477 -68.72 15.19 -0.19
N GLY A 478 -68.36 16.48 -0.26
CA GLY A 478 -68.83 17.64 -1.02
C GLY A 478 -67.91 18.85 -0.72
N ASP A 479 -68.07 19.91 -1.52
CA ASP A 479 -67.70 21.33 -1.29
C ASP A 479 -66.19 21.67 -1.16
N GLY A 480 -65.56 22.28 -2.17
CA GLY A 480 -65.52 23.74 -2.40
C GLY A 480 -64.13 24.25 -1.95
N ASP A 481 -63.42 25.22 -2.51
CA ASP A 481 -63.58 26.22 -3.57
C ASP A 481 -62.17 26.87 -3.73
N GLY A 482 -61.82 27.35 -4.92
CA GLY A 482 -60.71 28.30 -5.21
C GLY A 482 -59.27 27.91 -4.83
N GLY A 483 -58.21 28.23 -5.57
CA GLY A 483 -57.99 29.29 -6.53
C GLY A 483 -56.48 29.56 -6.55
N GLU A 484 -55.96 29.63 -7.75
CA GLU A 484 -54.57 29.77 -8.19
C GLU A 484 -53.83 31.08 -7.77
N ASN A 485 -52.49 30.99 -7.92
CA ASN A 485 -51.54 32.02 -8.41
C ASN A 485 -50.71 32.88 -7.42
N ASP A 486 -49.41 32.59 -7.46
CA ASP A 486 -48.29 33.42 -7.95
C ASP A 486 -47.96 34.83 -7.39
N ASN A 487 -46.64 34.97 -7.18
CA ASN A 487 -45.78 36.16 -7.28
C ASN A 487 -45.90 37.26 -6.22
N SER A 488 -44.78 37.56 -5.53
CA SER A 488 -43.82 38.57 -5.98
C SER A 488 -42.88 39.05 -4.85
N ASP A 489 -41.75 39.58 -5.32
CA ASP A 489 -40.58 40.15 -4.66
C ASP A 489 -40.82 41.15 -3.50
N GLY A 490 -39.85 41.26 -2.59
CA GLY A 490 -39.86 42.29 -1.55
C GLY A 490 -38.60 42.33 -0.68
N VAL A 491 -37.72 43.27 -1.04
CA VAL A 491 -36.38 43.61 -0.54
C VAL A 491 -36.35 44.27 0.87
N ASP A 492 -35.18 44.19 1.52
CA ASP A 492 -34.59 45.06 2.58
C ASP A 492 -34.87 44.87 4.09
N GLY A 493 -33.76 44.85 4.86
CA GLY A 493 -33.68 45.54 6.16
C GLY A 493 -33.20 44.72 7.39
N PRO A 494 -32.13 45.12 8.12
CA PRO A 494 -31.42 44.30 9.12
C PRO A 494 -31.84 44.54 10.59
N MET A 495 -31.53 43.54 11.46
CA MET A 495 -31.17 43.51 12.92
C MET A 495 -31.80 44.52 13.91
N PRO A 496 -32.00 44.23 15.24
CA PRO A 496 -31.04 43.50 16.09
C PRO A 496 -31.59 42.72 17.32
N THR A 497 -30.66 41.98 17.97
CA THR A 497 -30.47 41.72 19.43
C THR A 497 -31.64 41.32 20.35
N GLY A 498 -31.41 40.22 21.08
CA GLY A 498 -31.35 40.30 22.55
C GLY A 498 -32.40 39.51 23.35
N ASP A 499 -31.87 38.66 24.24
CA ASP A 499 -32.44 38.19 25.51
C ASP A 499 -33.66 37.27 25.54
N ALA A 500 -33.45 36.03 26.00
CA ALA A 500 -33.65 35.68 27.41
C ALA A 500 -33.84 34.15 27.56
N GLY A 501 -32.95 33.50 28.33
CA GLY A 501 -33.29 32.23 28.99
C GLY A 501 -34.35 32.45 30.08
N PRO A 502 -34.76 31.41 30.84
CA PRO A 502 -33.80 30.71 31.70
C PRO A 502 -34.10 29.23 32.07
N GLN A 503 -33.17 28.67 32.87
CA GLN A 503 -33.34 27.65 33.94
C GLN A 503 -33.63 26.18 33.56
N CYS A 504 -33.15 25.16 34.27
CA CYS A 504 -32.10 24.95 35.30
C CYS A 504 -32.11 23.45 35.68
N CYS A 505 -30.97 22.92 36.14
CA CYS A 505 -30.76 21.93 37.23
C CYS A 505 -29.34 21.31 37.04
N LYS A 506 -28.29 21.79 37.74
CA LYS A 506 -27.81 21.40 39.10
C LYS A 506 -27.34 19.94 39.19
N SER A 507 -26.23 19.54 39.81
CA SER A 507 -25.14 20.22 40.55
C SER A 507 -24.11 19.16 41.06
N GLU A 508 -22.83 19.56 41.15
CA GLU A 508 -21.79 19.25 42.20
C GLU A 508 -21.32 17.78 42.40
N ASN A 509 -20.03 17.45 42.53
CA ASN A 509 -18.82 18.15 43.01
C ASN A 509 -17.62 18.07 42.05
#